data_AF-A0A534T2R4-F1
#
_entry.id   AF-A0A534T2R4-F1
#
_cell.length_a   1.000
_cell.length_b   1.000
_cell.length_c   1.000
_cell.angle_alpha   90.00
_cell.angle_beta   90.00
_cell.angle_gamma   90.00
#
_symmetry.space_group_name_H-M   'P 1'
#
loop_
_entity.id
_entity.type
_entity.pdbx_description
1 polymer ?
#
loop_
_entity_poly.entity_id
_entity_poly.type
_entity_poly.pdbx_seq_one_letter_code
_entity_poly.pdbx_strand_id
1 'polypeptide(L)' 'MASKPVTTSNNNRKVPRTYRLAPRKIVTAQRLLGARTATEAIEMALDLVVFRRELVRGTRAMLGVRISPPDKTAR' A
#
# COMPACT_ATOMS: atom_id res chain seq x y z
N MET A 1 -22.62 15.31 -15.09
CA MET A 1 -21.87 15.11 -13.82
C MET A 1 -20.38 15.12 -14.16
N ALA A 2 -19.73 16.28 -14.10
CA ALA A 2 -18.32 16.41 -14.46
C ALA A 2 -17.44 15.83 -13.34
N SER A 3 -16.69 14.77 -13.65
CA SER A 3 -15.67 14.22 -12.76
C SER A 3 -14.62 15.30 -12.50
N LYS A 4 -14.49 15.74 -11.25
CA LYS A 4 -13.47 16.71 -10.84
C LYS A 4 -12.08 16.14 -11.17
N PRO A 5 -11.17 16.93 -11.74
CA PRO A 5 -9.81 16.48 -11.96
C PRO A 5 -9.18 16.15 -10.60
N VAL A 6 -8.70 14.92 -10.44
CA VAL A 6 -7.86 14.54 -9.30
C VAL A 6 -6.63 15.42 -9.39
N THR A 7 -6.58 16.44 -8.55
CA THR A 7 -5.40 17.30 -8.41
C THR A 7 -4.30 16.44 -7.79
N THR A 8 -3.45 15.85 -8.63
CA THR A 8 -2.21 15.22 -8.16
C THR A 8 -1.33 16.33 -7.59
N SER A 9 -1.38 16.50 -6.27
CA SER A 9 -0.51 17.43 -5.57
C SER A 9 0.95 17.03 -5.83
N ASN A 10 1.71 17.93 -6.44
CA ASN A 10 3.16 17.81 -6.65
C ASN A 10 3.99 17.91 -5.34
N ASN A 11 3.37 17.75 -4.17
CA ASN A 11 4.03 17.85 -2.86
C ASN A 11 4.85 16.61 -2.47
N ASN A 12 5.32 15.80 -3.44
CA ASN A 12 6.09 14.58 -3.18
C ASN A 12 7.59 14.84 -2.92
N ARG A 13 7.96 16.07 -2.52
CA ARG A 13 9.35 16.37 -2.20
C ARG A 13 9.72 15.66 -0.90
N LYS A 14 10.62 14.68 -0.98
CA LYS A 14 11.19 14.03 0.21
C LYS A 14 11.94 15.07 1.03
N VAL A 15 11.52 15.27 2.28
CA VAL A 15 12.19 16.16 3.23
C VAL A 15 12.76 15.30 4.35
N PRO A 16 14.07 15.43 4.68
CA PRO A 16 14.65 14.67 5.78
C PRO A 16 13.95 15.01 7.09
N ARG A 17 13.62 13.99 7.87
CA ARG A 17 13.05 14.13 9.20
C ARG A 17 13.76 13.17 10.16
N THR A 18 13.98 13.64 11.38
CA THR A 18 14.65 12.86 12.43
C THR A 18 13.61 12.31 13.40
N TYR A 19 13.53 10.98 13.49
CA TYR A 19 12.65 10.27 14.42
C TYR A 19 13.46 9.29 15.26
N ARG A 20 13.11 9.15 16.55
CA ARG A 20 13.67 8.09 17.40
C ARG A 20 12.86 6.83 17.19
N LEU A 21 13.51 5.78 16.69
CA LEU A 21 12.89 4.48 16.39
C LEU A 21 13.70 3.37 17.05
N ALA A 22 13.03 2.30 17.46
CA ALA A 22 13.70 1.13 18.02
C ALA A 22 14.48 0.41 16.91
N PRO A 23 15.81 0.25 17.00
CA PRO A 23 16.63 -0.34 15.93
C PRO A 23 16.17 -1.75 15.54
N ARG A 24 15.76 -2.54 16.54
CA ARG A 24 15.24 -3.90 16.31
C ARG A 24 14.01 -3.92 15.40
N LYS A 25 13.10 -2.95 15.53
CA LYS A 25 11.90 -2.86 14.69
C LYS A 25 12.26 -2.54 13.24
N ILE A 26 13.27 -1.68 13.03
CA ILE A 26 13.75 -1.32 11.69
C ILE A 26 14.40 -2.53 11.00
N VAL A 27 15.26 -3.26 11.71
CA VAL A 27 15.89 -4.48 11.17
C VAL A 27 14.85 -5.54 10.82
N THR A 28 13.83 -5.74 11.67
CA THR A 28 12.72 -6.64 11.37
C THR A 28 11.94 -6.19 10.14
N ALA A 29 11.61 -4.90 10.04
CA ALA A 29 10.91 -4.35 8.88
C ALA A 29 11.72 -4.52 7.59
N GLN A 30 13.02 -4.23 7.61
CA GLN A 30 13.89 -4.44 6.45
C GLN A 30 13.87 -5.89 5.96
N ARG A 31 13.95 -6.86 6.88
CA ARG A 31 13.91 -8.29 6.52
C ARG A 31 12.56 -8.74 5.95
N LEU A 32 11.46 -8.34 6.59
CA LEU A 32 10.11 -8.74 6.17
C LEU A 32 9.71 -8.10 4.84
N LEU A 33 10.16 -6.86 4.60
CA LEU A 33 9.81 -6.08 3.42
C LEU A 33 10.83 -6.23 2.29
N GLY A 34 11.99 -6.85 2.53
CA GLY A 34 13.08 -6.95 1.55
C GLY A 34 13.78 -5.61 1.26
N ALA A 35 13.67 -4.64 2.17
CA ALA A 35 14.23 -3.31 2.01
C ALA A 35 15.72 -3.26 2.34
N ARG A 36 16.50 -2.60 1.47
CA ARG A 36 17.95 -2.42 1.62
C ARG A 36 18.31 -1.37 2.65
N THR A 37 17.44 -0.37 2.85
CA THR A 37 17.68 0.74 3.79
C THR A 37 16.54 0.92 4.80
N ALA A 38 16.84 1.59 5.90
CA ALA A 38 15.83 1.94 6.90
C ALA A 38 14.74 2.86 6.32
N THR A 39 15.14 3.85 5.51
CA THR A 39 14.21 4.77 4.84
C THR A 39 13.26 4.03 3.93
N GLU A 40 13.77 3.12 3.10
CA GLU A 40 12.97 2.28 2.20
C GLU A 40 11.99 1.40 3.00
N ALA A 41 12.45 0.77 4.08
CA ALA A 41 11.58 -0.03 4.93
C ALA A 41 10.45 0.80 5.56
N ILE A 42 10.74 2.04 5.96
CA ILE A 42 9.75 2.96 6.52
C ILE A 42 8.74 3.39 5.45
N GLU A 43 9.19 3.81 4.26
CA GLU A 43 8.31 4.20 3.16
C GLU A 43 7.39 3.05 2.75
N MET A 44 7.94 1.85 2.54
CA MET A 44 7.15 0.65 2.21
C MET A 44 6.14 0.30 3.30
N ALA A 45 6.53 0.39 4.57
CA ALA A 45 5.61 0.13 5.68
C ALA A 45 4.45 1.13 5.71
N LEU A 46 4.69 2.40 5.38
CA LEU A 46 3.65 3.43 5.28
C LEU A 46 2.72 3.16 4.10
N ASP A 47 3.25 2.75 2.94
CA ASP A 47 2.44 2.35 1.78
C ASP A 47 1.54 1.15 2.11
N LEU A 48 2.05 0.19 2.88
CA LEU A 48 1.27 -0.97 3.33
C LEU A 48 0.09 -0.60 4.23
N VAL A 49 0.15 0.53 4.97
CA VAL A 49 -0.99 1.01 5.75
C VAL A 49 -2.15 1.42 4.83
N VAL A 50 -1.83 2.11 3.72
CA VAL A 50 -2.83 2.49 2.71
C VAL A 50 -3.37 1.24 2.02
N PHE A 51 -2.48 0.34 1.60
CA PHE A 51 -2.87 -0.93 0.97
C PHE A 51 -3.80 -1.75 1.87
N ARG A 52 -3.48 -1.88 3.16
CA ARG A 52 -4.33 -2.61 4.13
C ARG A 52 -5.74 -2.03 4.21
N ARG A 53 -5.88 -0.71 4.17
CA ARG A 53 -7.20 -0.05 4.17
C ARG A 53 -8.01 -0.42 2.94
N GLU A 54 -7.42 -0.32 1.75
CA GLU A 54 -8.10 -0.64 0.50
C GLU A 54 -8.43 -2.13 0.41
N LEU A 55 -7.55 -3.02 0.90
CA LEU A 55 -7.81 -4.45 0.97
C LEU A 55 -9.01 -4.78 1.88
N VAL A 56 -9.09 -4.18 3.07
CA VAL A 56 -10.24 -4.38 3.98
C VAL A 56 -11.52 -3.82 3.35
N ARG A 57 -11.44 -2.68 2.69
CA ARG A 57 -12.59 -2.07 2.00
C ARG A 57 -13.06 -2.95 0.84
N GLY A 58 -12.15 -3.42 0.01
CA GLY A 58 -12.42 -4.29 -1.14
C GLY A 58 -13.04 -5.62 -0.71
N THR A 59 -12.43 -6.30 0.29
CA THR A 59 -12.96 -7.59 0.79
C THR A 59 -14.36 -7.45 1.39
N ARG A 60 -14.66 -6.36 2.10
CA ARG A 60 -16.02 -6.05 2.57
C ARG A 60 -16.99 -5.80 1.42
N ALA A 61 -16.58 -5.06 0.39
CA ALA A 61 -17.40 -4.80 -0.79
C ALA A 61 -17.69 -6.07 -1.60
N MET A 62 -16.81 -7.07 -1.51
CA MET A 62 -16.99 -8.37 -2.18
C MET A 62 -17.88 -9.36 -1.41
N LEU A 63 -18.30 -9.05 -0.18
CA LEU A 63 -19.22 -9.92 0.56
C LEU A 63 -20.54 -10.08 -0.21
N GLY A 64 -20.91 -11.32 -0.52
CA GLY A 64 -22.11 -11.66 -1.28
C GLY A 64 -21.95 -11.64 -2.80
N VAL A 65 -20.79 -11.25 -3.33
CA VAL A 65 -20.51 -11.33 -4.77
C VAL A 65 -20.32 -12.80 -5.17
N ARG A 66 -21.15 -13.28 -6.10
CA ARG A 66 -20.98 -14.60 -6.71
C ARG A 66 -19.91 -14.50 -7.80
N ILE A 67 -18.75 -15.10 -7.56
CA ILE A 67 -17.66 -15.17 -8.54
C ILE A 67 -17.90 -16.41 -9.40
N SER A 68 -18.35 -16.20 -10.64
CA SER A 68 -18.39 -17.26 -11.64
C SER A 68 -17.02 -17.39 -12.32
N PRO A 69 -16.60 -18.62 -12.69
CA PRO A 69 -15.36 -18.80 -13.45
C PRO A 69 -15.39 -17.96 -14.73
N PRO A 70 -14.30 -17.27 -15.09
CA PRO A 70 -14.19 -16.70 -16.42
C PRO A 70 -14.24 -17.86 -17.44
N ASP A 71 -15.02 -17.62 -18.49
CA ASP A 71 -15.53 -18.60 -19.44
C ASP A 71 -14.45 -19.58 -19.95
N LYS A 72 -14.75 -20.90 -19.96
CA LYS A 72 -13.89 -21.96 -20.52
C LYS A 72 -14.04 -22.02 -22.05
N THR A 73 -13.95 -20.88 -22.73
CA THR A 73 -14.17 -20.76 -24.17
C THR A 73 -12.91 -20.21 -24.83
N ALA A 74 -11.79 -20.85 -24.57
CA ALA A 74 -10.66 -20.90 -25.50
C ALA A 74 -10.59 -22.34 -26.00
N ARG A 75 -11.38 -22.63 -27.04
CA ARG A 75 -11.20 -23.80 -27.91
C ARG A 75 -10.44 -23.35 -29.14
#